data_AF-A0A845LZI8-F1
#
_entry.id   AF-A0A845LZI8-F1
#
_cell.length_a   1.000
_cell.length_b   1.000
_cell.length_c   1.000
_cell.angle_alpha   90.00
_cell.angle_beta   90.00
_cell.angle_gamma   90.00
#
_symmetry.space_group_name_H-M   'P 1'
#
loop_
_entity.id
_entity.type
_entity.pdbx_description
1 polymer ?
#
loop_
_entity_poly.entity_id
_entity_poly.type
_entity_poly.pdbx_seq_one_letter_code
_entity_poly.pdbx_strand_id
1 'polypeptide(L)'
;MIQKLNLKRKNRYPYMTIKRIYVSMGISLLFFSICGFAFSDNISNLPFYELSILNGTSIENNEFTALERVDDICNGLPYHDMVSHGYGWVSLGAQGSTWYINRGSCFQCSGCYTVVITQWDPTIGLNIGKYGIDYTVNYPINITGAALYNTQYYGVENSNLMPGFRFR
;
A
#
# COMPACT_ATOMS: atom_id res chain seq x y z
N MET A 1 -45.08 35.03 9.31
CA MET A 1 -45.14 35.46 7.89
C MET A 1 -44.09 34.65 7.13
N ILE A 2 -44.52 33.61 6.42
CA ILE A 2 -43.67 32.61 5.75
C ILE A 2 -43.33 33.15 4.37
N GLN A 3 -42.05 33.40 4.06
CA GLN A 3 -41.62 33.71 2.69
C GLN A 3 -41.03 32.49 1.99
N LYS A 4 -41.57 32.28 0.78
CA LYS A 4 -41.47 31.10 -0.07
C LYS A 4 -40.09 30.97 -0.74
N LEU A 5 -39.69 29.70 -0.88
CA LEU A 5 -38.66 29.16 -1.78
C LEU A 5 -38.71 29.77 -3.19
N ASN A 6 -37.54 30.07 -3.77
CA ASN A 6 -37.38 30.16 -5.21
C ASN A 6 -36.05 29.54 -5.65
N LEU A 7 -36.09 28.23 -5.86
CA LEU A 7 -35.03 27.42 -6.48
C LEU A 7 -34.96 27.74 -7.99
N LYS A 8 -33.94 28.48 -8.42
CA LYS A 8 -33.53 28.50 -9.84
C LYS A 8 -32.45 27.46 -10.07
N ARG A 9 -32.87 26.26 -10.49
CA ARG A 9 -31.99 25.26 -11.13
C ARG A 9 -31.48 25.85 -12.46
N LYS A 10 -30.17 25.91 -12.64
CA LYS A 10 -29.55 26.04 -13.97
C LYS A 10 -28.61 24.86 -14.19
N ASN A 11 -29.17 23.79 -14.76
CA ASN A 11 -28.43 22.72 -15.41
C ASN A 11 -27.73 23.30 -16.64
N ARG A 12 -26.40 23.27 -16.67
CA ARG A 12 -25.60 23.39 -17.90
C ARG A 12 -24.38 22.49 -17.77
N TYR A 13 -24.50 21.25 -18.24
CA TYR A 13 -23.37 20.38 -18.54
C TYR A 13 -22.98 20.58 -20.00
N PRO A 14 -21.73 20.91 -20.34
CA PRO A 14 -21.28 20.89 -21.72
C PRO A 14 -21.06 19.45 -22.18
N TYR A 15 -21.69 19.12 -23.30
CA TYR A 15 -21.44 17.99 -24.17
C TYR A 15 -19.94 17.94 -24.53
N MET A 16 -19.29 16.78 -24.39
CA MET A 16 -18.00 16.54 -25.02
C MET A 16 -18.12 15.35 -25.97
N THR A 17 -17.95 15.67 -27.24
CA THR A 17 -18.14 14.83 -28.41
C THR A 17 -17.09 13.72 -28.48
N ILE A 18 -17.56 12.47 -28.52
CA ILE A 18 -16.74 11.27 -28.74
C ILE A 18 -16.20 11.29 -30.17
N LYS A 19 -14.88 11.47 -30.35
CA LYS A 19 -14.20 11.15 -31.61
C LYS A 19 -13.60 9.74 -31.49
N ARG A 20 -14.24 8.77 -32.15
CA ARG A 20 -13.66 7.46 -32.43
C ARG A 20 -12.59 7.63 -33.52
N ILE A 21 -11.37 7.18 -33.28
CA ILE A 21 -10.36 6.98 -34.30
C ILE A 21 -9.98 5.50 -34.26
N TYR A 22 -10.38 4.77 -35.30
CA TYR A 22 -9.88 3.44 -35.64
C TYR A 22 -8.67 3.63 -36.57
N VAL A 23 -7.52 3.04 -36.25
CA VAL A 23 -6.43 2.88 -37.22
C VAL A 23 -6.03 1.41 -37.26
N SER A 24 -6.39 0.84 -38.41
CA SER A 24 -5.97 -0.38 -39.12
C SER A 24 -4.96 -1.35 -38.50
N MET A 25 -5.38 -2.61 -38.53
CA MET A 25 -4.55 -3.82 -38.60
C MET A 25 -3.51 -3.71 -39.74
N GLY A 26 -2.25 -4.01 -39.43
CA GLY A 26 -1.16 -4.15 -40.40
C GLY A 26 -0.26 -5.31 -39.98
N ILE A 27 -0.44 -6.45 -40.64
CA ILE A 27 0.45 -7.62 -40.60
C ILE A 27 1.76 -7.25 -41.29
N SER A 28 2.89 -7.55 -40.67
CA SER A 28 4.16 -7.78 -41.35
C SER A 28 5.00 -8.78 -40.56
N LEU A 29 4.96 -10.02 -41.04
CA LEU A 29 5.92 -11.08 -40.73
C LEU A 29 7.29 -10.67 -41.27
N LEU A 30 8.28 -10.49 -40.40
CA LEU A 30 9.68 -10.58 -40.78
C LEU A 30 10.46 -11.38 -39.72
N PHE A 31 10.90 -12.56 -40.15
CA PHE A 31 11.97 -13.36 -39.58
C PHE A 31 13.25 -12.54 -39.49
N PHE A 32 13.90 -12.47 -38.32
CA PHE A 32 15.37 -12.40 -38.16
C PHE A 32 15.69 -12.88 -36.74
N SER A 33 16.14 -14.13 -36.63
CA SER A 33 17.53 -14.49 -36.33
C SER A 33 17.80 -14.59 -34.84
N ILE A 34 18.00 -15.85 -34.41
CA ILE A 34 18.41 -16.27 -33.09
C ILE A 34 19.79 -15.67 -32.82
N CYS A 35 19.90 -14.79 -31.83
CA CYS A 35 21.15 -14.48 -31.17
C CYS A 35 20.94 -14.78 -29.68
N GLY A 36 21.49 -15.90 -29.23
CA GLY A 36 21.63 -16.19 -27.82
C GLY A 36 22.56 -15.14 -27.20
N PHE A 37 22.05 -14.44 -26.20
CA PHE A 37 22.88 -13.73 -25.23
C PHE A 37 22.62 -14.37 -23.88
N ALA A 38 23.59 -15.14 -23.43
CA ALA A 38 23.73 -15.47 -22.02
C ALA A 38 23.94 -14.16 -21.27
N PHE A 39 22.97 -13.76 -20.43
CA PHE A 39 23.27 -12.79 -19.39
C PHE A 39 23.95 -13.54 -18.26
N SER A 40 25.27 -13.35 -18.20
CA SER A 40 26.10 -13.60 -17.04
C SER A 40 25.52 -12.82 -15.86
N ASP A 41 25.20 -13.52 -14.77
CA ASP A 41 25.04 -12.89 -13.46
C ASP A 41 26.35 -12.23 -13.08
N ASN A 42 26.41 -10.89 -13.08
CA ASN A 42 27.34 -10.10 -12.28
C ASN A 42 27.00 -8.62 -12.40
N ILE A 43 26.56 -8.06 -11.28
CA ILE A 43 26.58 -6.68 -10.76
C ILE A 43 25.64 -6.80 -9.54
N SER A 44 26.05 -7.06 -8.29
CA SER A 44 27.14 -6.43 -7.53
C SER A 44 27.32 -4.97 -7.90
N ASN A 45 26.30 -4.16 -7.62
CA ASN A 45 26.38 -2.74 -7.23
C ASN A 45 25.04 -2.04 -7.48
N LEU A 46 24.19 -1.92 -6.46
CA LEU A 46 23.30 -0.77 -6.24
C LEU A 46 22.92 -0.72 -4.74
N PRO A 47 22.72 0.50 -4.20
CA PRO A 47 23.66 1.24 -3.38
C PRO A 47 23.71 0.78 -1.92
N PHE A 48 24.93 0.69 -1.39
CA PHE A 48 25.26 0.66 0.03
C PHE A 48 24.58 1.87 0.70
N TYR A 49 23.57 1.62 1.54
CA TYR A 49 23.00 2.65 2.39
C TYR A 49 24.15 3.27 3.20
N GLU A 50 24.23 4.60 3.19
CA GLU A 50 25.28 5.35 3.86
C GLU A 50 25.36 4.97 5.35
N LEU A 51 26.40 4.23 5.69
CA LEU A 51 27.47 4.70 6.55
C LEU A 51 27.05 5.66 7.68
N SER A 52 26.28 5.17 8.65
CA SER A 52 26.30 5.73 10.01
C SER A 52 27.40 5.01 10.82
N ILE A 53 28.66 5.18 10.41
CA ILE A 53 29.81 4.87 11.27
C ILE A 53 30.10 6.13 12.08
N LEU A 54 29.64 6.16 13.33
CA LEU A 54 30.34 6.93 14.35
C LEU A 54 30.37 6.15 15.68
N ASN A 55 31.57 5.64 15.94
CA ASN A 55 32.14 5.22 17.22
C ASN A 55 31.51 4.04 17.97
N GLY A 56 32.17 2.89 17.87
CA GLY A 56 31.97 1.79 18.81
C GLY A 56 32.75 0.53 18.49
N THR A 57 34.08 0.60 18.58
CA THR A 57 35.00 -0.50 18.96
C THR A 57 35.30 -1.68 18.00
N SER A 58 36.59 -1.67 17.59
CA SER A 58 37.57 -2.75 17.41
C SER A 58 37.18 -4.10 16.78
N ILE A 59 37.76 -4.31 15.60
CA ILE A 59 37.95 -5.59 14.93
C ILE A 59 39.01 -6.39 15.71
N GLU A 60 38.60 -7.46 16.39
CA GLU A 60 39.46 -8.61 16.64
C GLU A 60 38.64 -9.89 16.41
N ASN A 61 39.14 -10.71 15.49
CA ASN A 61 38.71 -12.06 15.10
C ASN A 61 37.68 -12.14 13.96
N ASN A 62 38.11 -12.81 12.89
CA ASN A 62 37.48 -13.03 11.58
C ASN A 62 36.19 -13.89 11.62
N GLU A 63 35.25 -13.60 12.51
CA GLU A 63 33.89 -14.12 12.41
C GLU A 63 32.94 -12.96 12.18
N PHE A 64 32.71 -12.64 10.90
CA PHE A 64 31.60 -11.76 10.53
C PHE A 64 30.30 -12.53 10.70
N THR A 65 29.84 -12.65 11.95
CA THR A 65 28.43 -12.85 12.22
C THR A 65 27.78 -11.50 11.95
N ALA A 66 27.21 -11.35 10.75
CA ALA A 66 26.23 -10.32 10.52
C ALA A 66 25.08 -10.58 11.50
N LEU A 67 25.12 -9.93 12.66
CA LEU A 67 23.93 -9.79 13.48
C LEU A 67 22.96 -9.00 12.60
N GLU A 68 22.02 -9.70 11.99
CA GLU A 68 20.89 -9.10 11.31
C GLU A 68 20.23 -8.19 12.34
N ARG A 69 20.44 -6.88 12.19
CA ARG A 69 19.78 -5.91 13.04
C ARG A 69 18.32 -5.96 12.64
N VAL A 70 17.56 -6.72 13.42
CA VAL A 70 16.12 -6.62 13.42
C VAL A 70 15.80 -5.29 14.09
N ASP A 71 15.49 -4.27 13.27
CA ASP A 71 14.99 -3.03 13.82
C ASP A 71 13.64 -3.30 14.49
N ASP A 72 13.49 -2.85 15.73
CA ASP A 72 12.24 -2.95 16.47
C ASP A 72 11.18 -2.07 15.79
N ILE A 73 10.17 -2.69 15.18
CA ILE A 73 9.06 -2.00 14.51
C ILE A 73 7.90 -1.76 15.48
N CYS A 74 7.62 -2.71 16.37
CA CYS A 74 6.46 -2.64 17.26
C CYS A 74 6.78 -3.22 18.64
N ASN A 75 7.12 -2.37 19.60
CA ASN A 75 7.31 -2.75 21.02
C ASN A 75 8.21 -3.98 21.21
N GLY A 76 9.37 -4.01 20.54
CA GLY A 76 10.32 -5.12 20.61
C GLY A 76 10.05 -6.27 19.63
N LEU A 77 9.12 -6.08 18.69
CA LEU A 77 8.86 -7.03 17.59
C LEU A 77 9.37 -6.48 16.24
N PRO A 78 9.86 -7.37 15.35
CA PRO A 78 10.21 -7.04 13.97
C PRO A 78 9.03 -6.61 13.08
N TYR A 79 7.81 -6.60 13.62
CA TYR A 79 6.59 -6.42 12.84
C TYR A 79 5.42 -5.98 13.74
N HIS A 80 4.43 -5.33 13.14
CA HIS A 80 3.10 -5.18 13.72
C HIS A 80 2.33 -6.49 13.63
N ASP A 81 1.86 -6.99 14.77
CA ASP A 81 1.03 -8.19 14.87
C ASP A 81 -0.45 -7.83 14.65
N MET A 82 -0.92 -7.94 13.41
CA MET A 82 -2.20 -7.42 12.92
C MET A 82 -3.33 -8.44 13.08
N VAL A 83 -4.29 -8.14 13.96
CA VAL A 83 -5.44 -8.99 14.27
C VAL A 83 -6.70 -8.49 13.56
N SER A 84 -7.44 -9.39 12.93
CA SER A 84 -8.70 -9.06 12.23
C SER A 84 -9.77 -8.42 13.12
N HIS A 85 -10.42 -7.37 12.62
CA HIS A 85 -11.46 -6.57 13.26
C HIS A 85 -12.58 -6.20 12.27
N GLY A 86 -13.14 -7.17 11.54
CA GLY A 86 -14.31 -6.92 10.69
C GLY A 86 -14.01 -6.06 9.45
N TYR A 87 -14.87 -5.08 9.15
CA TYR A 87 -14.82 -4.33 7.88
C TYR A 87 -14.26 -2.92 8.05
N GLY A 88 -13.44 -2.53 7.09
CA GLY A 88 -12.80 -1.21 7.04
C GLY A 88 -13.32 -0.32 5.92
N TRP A 89 -13.26 0.99 6.19
CA TRP A 89 -13.44 2.06 5.21
C TRP A 89 -12.20 2.93 5.14
N VAL A 90 -11.69 3.19 3.93
CA VAL A 90 -10.67 4.23 3.68
C VAL A 90 -11.12 4.99 2.45
N SER A 91 -11.17 6.30 2.46
CA SER A 91 -11.43 7.00 1.19
C SER A 91 -10.95 8.43 1.23
N LEU A 92 -10.63 8.99 0.07
CA LEU A 92 -11.18 10.30 -0.23
C LEU A 92 -11.52 10.42 -1.72
N GLY A 93 -12.78 10.73 -2.02
CA GLY A 93 -13.08 11.47 -3.23
C GLY A 93 -14.55 11.81 -3.47
N ALA A 94 -14.84 13.12 -3.54
CA ALA A 94 -15.80 13.61 -4.53
C ALA A 94 -15.13 14.55 -5.56
N GLN A 95 -14.16 15.39 -5.18
CA GLN A 95 -13.33 16.18 -6.12
C GLN A 95 -11.88 16.38 -5.60
N GLY A 96 -11.22 15.30 -5.19
CA GLY A 96 -9.78 15.33 -4.94
C GLY A 96 -9.16 14.05 -4.40
N SER A 97 -8.90 12.95 -5.13
CA SER A 97 -9.32 12.43 -6.45
C SER A 97 -8.33 11.28 -6.80
N THR A 98 -8.07 10.27 -5.96
CA THR A 98 -9.04 9.50 -5.18
C THR A 98 -8.27 8.52 -4.28
N TRP A 99 -8.68 8.35 -3.03
CA TRP A 99 -8.42 7.11 -2.28
C TRP A 99 -9.75 6.39 -2.08
N TYR A 100 -9.81 5.06 -2.16
CA TYR A 100 -11.01 4.34 -1.75
C TYR A 100 -10.74 2.85 -1.51
N ILE A 101 -11.21 2.39 -0.37
CA ILE A 101 -11.56 1.04 0.03
C ILE A 101 -12.91 1.19 0.73
N ASN A 102 -13.95 0.49 0.29
CA ASN A 102 -15.26 0.53 0.94
C ASN A 102 -15.74 -0.92 1.15
N ARG A 103 -15.75 -1.37 2.41
CA ARG A 103 -15.82 -2.76 2.88
C ARG A 103 -14.56 -3.60 2.60
N GLY A 104 -13.40 -3.06 2.94
CA GLY A 104 -12.15 -3.82 3.03
C GLY A 104 -12.05 -4.65 4.31
N SER A 105 -11.01 -5.48 4.44
CA SER A 105 -10.70 -6.16 5.69
C SER A 105 -9.97 -5.22 6.63
N CYS A 106 -10.41 -5.12 7.88
CA CYS A 106 -9.82 -4.25 8.89
C CYS A 106 -8.96 -5.06 9.85
N PHE A 107 -7.77 -4.55 10.16
CA PHE A 107 -6.85 -5.15 11.11
C PHE A 107 -6.33 -4.11 12.09
N GLN A 108 -6.11 -4.51 13.33
CA GLN A 108 -5.47 -3.69 14.34
C GLN A 108 -4.30 -4.44 14.97
N CYS A 109 -3.17 -3.73 15.15
CA CYS A 109 -2.02 -4.28 15.83
C CYS A 109 -2.33 -4.53 17.31
N SER A 110 -2.07 -5.75 17.79
CA SER A 110 -2.27 -6.14 19.19
C SER A 110 -1.30 -5.43 20.16
N GLY A 111 -0.15 -4.98 19.66
CA GLY A 111 0.91 -4.36 20.46
C GLY A 111 0.80 -2.84 20.59
N CYS A 112 0.48 -2.13 19.50
CA CYS A 112 0.55 -0.65 19.46
C CYS A 112 -0.69 0.03 18.87
N TYR A 113 -1.77 -0.72 18.58
CA TYR A 113 -3.03 -0.22 18.05
C TYR A 113 -3.02 0.37 16.63
N THR A 114 -1.88 0.36 15.90
CA THR A 114 -1.83 0.68 14.46
C THR A 114 -2.94 -0.03 13.71
N VAL A 115 -3.68 0.71 12.87
CA VAL A 115 -4.78 0.17 12.07
C VAL A 115 -4.36 0.07 10.62
N VAL A 116 -4.65 -1.08 10.01
CA VAL A 116 -4.50 -1.30 8.57
C VAL A 116 -5.85 -1.73 8.02
N ILE A 117 -6.27 -1.11 6.93
CA ILE A 117 -7.44 -1.53 6.17
C ILE A 117 -6.98 -1.93 4.78
N THR A 118 -7.25 -3.17 4.38
CA THR A 118 -6.85 -3.74 3.09
C THR A 118 -8.06 -3.95 2.19
N GLN A 119 -7.86 -3.98 0.87
CA GLN A 119 -8.94 -4.20 -0.08
C GLN A 119 -9.44 -5.65 -0.02
N TRP A 120 -8.54 -6.61 0.10
CA TRP A 120 -8.86 -8.03 0.30
C TRP A 120 -8.20 -8.59 1.54
N ASP A 121 -8.57 -9.81 1.91
CA ASP A 121 -8.14 -10.44 3.16
C ASP A 121 -6.87 -11.30 2.96
N PRO A 122 -5.69 -10.85 3.45
CA PRO A 122 -4.46 -11.62 3.34
C PRO A 122 -4.45 -12.90 4.19
N THR A 123 -5.29 -13.02 5.22
CA THR A 123 -5.29 -14.17 6.14
C THR A 123 -5.83 -15.44 5.47
N ILE A 124 -6.59 -15.29 4.39
CA ILE A 124 -7.10 -16.39 3.56
C ILE A 124 -6.31 -16.54 2.25
N GLY A 125 -5.14 -15.90 2.15
CA GLY A 125 -4.24 -16.02 1.01
C GLY A 125 -4.55 -15.10 -0.17
N LEU A 126 -5.44 -14.11 -0.02
CA LEU A 126 -5.68 -13.11 -1.06
C LEU A 126 -4.63 -11.99 -1.03
N ASN A 127 -4.37 -11.36 -2.18
CA ASN A 127 -3.51 -10.18 -2.24
C ASN A 127 -4.12 -9.03 -1.44
N ILE A 128 -3.31 -8.23 -0.76
CA ILE A 128 -3.76 -7.08 0.01
C ILE A 128 -4.54 -6.07 -0.86
N GLY A 129 -4.09 -5.87 -2.11
CA GLY A 129 -4.67 -4.89 -3.01
C GLY A 129 -4.39 -3.47 -2.53
N LYS A 130 -5.38 -2.58 -2.62
CA LYS A 130 -5.27 -1.25 -2.00
C LYS A 130 -5.24 -1.37 -0.49
N TYR A 131 -4.51 -0.50 0.20
CA TYR A 131 -4.54 -0.44 1.65
C TYR A 131 -4.36 0.98 2.19
N GLY A 132 -4.88 1.21 3.40
CA GLY A 132 -4.62 2.40 4.20
C GLY A 132 -4.05 2.03 5.56
N ILE A 133 -3.12 2.84 6.07
CA ILE A 133 -2.49 2.67 7.38
C ILE A 133 -2.62 3.96 8.20
N ASP A 134 -3.00 3.79 9.47
CA ASP A 134 -3.00 4.84 10.47
C ASP A 134 -2.22 4.38 11.72
N TYR A 135 -1.07 5.03 11.96
CA TYR A 135 -0.20 4.79 13.11
C TYR A 135 -0.58 5.68 14.31
N THR A 136 -1.54 6.59 14.18
CA THR A 136 -1.96 7.49 15.27
C THR A 136 -3.00 6.88 16.19
N VAL A 137 -3.66 5.79 15.76
CA VAL A 137 -4.62 5.08 16.59
C VAL A 137 -3.88 4.47 17.78
N ASN A 138 -4.30 4.84 18.99
CA ASN A 138 -3.68 4.43 20.25
C ASN A 138 -4.70 3.83 21.24
N TYR A 139 -5.83 3.35 20.72
CA TYR A 139 -6.91 2.72 21.47
C TYR A 139 -7.51 1.55 20.68
N PRO A 140 -8.18 0.59 21.34
CA PRO A 140 -8.85 -0.51 20.67
C PRO A 140 -9.97 -0.03 19.74
N ILE A 141 -10.02 -0.52 18.50
CA ILE A 141 -11.15 -0.28 17.59
C ILE A 141 -12.31 -1.23 17.86
N ASN A 142 -13.48 -0.92 17.31
CA ASN A 142 -14.65 -1.79 17.41
C ASN A 142 -14.41 -3.11 16.65
N ILE A 143 -15.00 -4.21 17.12
CA ILE A 143 -15.01 -5.50 16.41
C ILE A 143 -15.65 -5.44 15.02
N THR A 144 -16.51 -4.45 14.76
CA THR A 144 -17.08 -4.21 13.44
C THR A 144 -16.11 -3.54 12.46
N GLY A 145 -15.01 -2.98 12.98
CA GLY A 145 -13.93 -2.35 12.23
C GLY A 145 -13.83 -0.85 12.42
N ALA A 146 -13.17 -0.19 11.45
CA ALA A 146 -12.79 1.21 11.54
C ALA A 146 -13.00 1.96 10.23
N ALA A 147 -13.11 3.28 10.34
CA ALA A 147 -13.14 4.20 9.20
C ALA A 147 -11.97 5.18 9.29
N LEU A 148 -11.07 5.14 8.31
CA LEU A 148 -9.93 6.05 8.19
C LEU A 148 -10.26 7.11 7.14
N TYR A 149 -10.77 8.25 7.58
CA TYR A 149 -11.14 9.36 6.69
C TYR A 149 -9.94 10.18 6.21
N ASN A 150 -8.82 10.09 6.92
CA ASN A 150 -7.57 10.75 6.56
C ASN A 150 -6.40 9.83 6.94
N THR A 151 -6.27 8.73 6.20
CA THR A 151 -5.20 7.75 6.41
C THR A 151 -3.84 8.41 6.23
N GLN A 152 -2.88 8.11 7.11
CA GLN A 152 -1.53 8.68 7.02
C GLN A 152 -0.77 8.14 5.83
N TYR A 153 -1.00 6.87 5.52
CA TYR A 153 -0.44 6.21 4.36
C TYR A 153 -1.54 5.51 3.57
N TYR A 154 -1.41 5.50 2.25
CA TYR A 154 -2.22 4.68 1.38
C TYR A 154 -1.33 4.13 0.25
N GLY A 155 -1.46 2.84 -0.02
CA GLY A 155 -0.70 2.16 -1.06
C GLY A 155 -1.49 1.09 -1.80
N VAL A 156 -0.75 0.35 -2.64
CA VAL A 156 -1.21 -0.85 -3.33
C VAL A 156 -0.13 -1.92 -3.15
N GLU A 157 -0.55 -3.14 -2.83
CA GLU A 157 0.31 -4.31 -2.66
C GLU A 157 -0.30 -5.49 -3.43
N ASN A 158 0.53 -6.16 -4.24
CA ASN A 158 0.13 -7.23 -5.14
C ASN A 158 0.47 -8.63 -4.60
N SER A 159 0.84 -8.73 -3.33
CA SER A 159 1.01 -9.97 -2.59
C SER A 159 0.10 -10.02 -1.37
N ASN A 160 0.08 -11.17 -0.69
CA ASN A 160 -0.56 -11.34 0.62
C ASN A 160 0.37 -11.01 1.79
N LEU A 161 1.57 -10.47 1.52
CA LEU A 161 2.58 -10.11 2.51
C LEU A 161 2.83 -8.60 2.46
N MET A 162 3.10 -7.99 3.61
CA MET A 162 3.50 -6.59 3.69
C MET A 162 4.66 -6.47 4.68
N PRO A 163 5.86 -6.03 4.25
CA PRO A 163 7.02 -5.93 5.14
C PRO A 163 6.71 -5.13 6.41
N GLY A 164 7.09 -5.67 7.56
CA GLY A 164 6.79 -5.09 8.87
C GLY A 164 5.37 -5.33 9.39
N PHE A 165 4.55 -6.16 8.72
CA PHE A 165 3.21 -6.53 9.16
C PHE A 165 2.98 -8.04 9.08
N ARG A 166 2.41 -8.61 10.13
CA ARG A 166 1.96 -10.00 10.19
C ARG A 166 0.46 -10.06 10.39
N PHE A 167 -0.29 -10.50 9.38
CA PHE A 167 -1.75 -10.61 9.42
C PHE A 167 -2.20 -11.97 9.96
N ARG A 168 -3.19 -11.97 10.87
CA ARG A 168 -3.80 -13.19 11.44
C ARG A 168 -5.23 -12.97 11.96
#